data_AF-A0AAV4QI89-F1
#
_entry.id   AF-A0AAV4QI89-F1
#
_cell.length_a   1.000
_cell.length_b   1.000
_cell.length_c   1.000
_cell.angle_alpha   90.00
_cell.angle_beta   90.00
_cell.angle_gamma   90.00
#
_symmetry.space_group_name_H-M   'P 1'
#
loop_
_entity.id
_entity.type
_entity.pdbx_description
1 polymer ?
#
loop_
_entity_poly.entity_id
_entity_poly.type
_entity_poly.pdbx_seq_one_letter_code
_entity_poly.pdbx_strand_id
1 'polypeptide(L)'
;KIIPGPLKNNPTSVNLMRSLNQPKEDIAFLRNVEELLYKIKKLYNEGFICAWTKNGFLLHCLCQSFVFQIEKIGLSYKKLAEEIFAASDLSQDTVNLFTQIGVAFMLEASEKELFEQAFQILEVFNQNNMKYIKLQEPLCDMHYVKTAIEFNATENLVFPFTVVFAAVNACINLKKPKEAYLIFKNISLNLPNTFDSKLKLEVRSKWFHCLLRITSMFHPIEPLGLGREVLEHLLTFTEQGFSVKELGEYATGLQDIYNQYMISFLNEDKDDYLKQLYSHMYGPNKELLVLKSQVLRGLLIYFIRKKMIVEADKIFILGYVQDIYGLGGIFRHGDFPQITVRTSWTEEEIKFAILKFFEKLAAFVKEKPEKEDVDHLFSIGIQVKSGDIAAPIVNYLKLNKYEGIKQRICNVLKELDPNAQFSTSRGRNFRLKSEWAYEFWFQNYFNSLPADERLSRFLIPKKICMDYGQKECF
;
A
#
# COMPACT_ATOMS: atom_id res chain seq x y z
N LYS A 1 76.00 -53.51 36.29
CA LYS A 1 76.64 -53.37 34.96
C LYS A 1 76.05 -52.13 34.31
N ILE A 2 76.89 -51.11 34.14
CA ILE A 2 76.65 -49.91 33.35
C ILE A 2 76.03 -50.33 32.01
N ILE A 3 74.88 -49.79 31.60
CA ILE A 3 74.66 -49.42 30.19
C ILE A 3 73.76 -48.16 30.16
N PRO A 4 74.18 -47.08 29.49
CA PRO A 4 73.50 -45.79 29.46
C PRO A 4 72.44 -45.72 28.35
N GLY A 5 71.49 -44.80 28.48
CA GLY A 5 70.79 -44.21 27.32
C GLY A 5 71.67 -43.16 26.64
N PRO A 6 71.09 -42.15 25.98
CA PRO A 6 69.99 -42.12 25.02
C PRO A 6 70.46 -41.43 23.71
N LEU A 7 69.56 -41.17 22.76
CA LEU A 7 69.50 -40.06 21.76
C LEU A 7 68.38 -40.46 20.77
N LYS A 8 67.37 -39.68 20.39
CA LYS A 8 66.94 -38.31 20.67
C LYS A 8 65.48 -38.15 20.18
N ASN A 9 64.75 -37.26 20.82
CA ASN A 9 63.34 -36.87 20.62
C ASN A 9 63.01 -36.30 19.22
N ASN A 10 61.78 -36.53 18.73
CA ASN A 10 60.69 -35.53 18.89
C ASN A 10 59.30 -36.07 18.51
N PRO A 11 58.24 -35.80 19.31
CA PRO A 11 56.87 -36.25 19.06
C PRO A 11 55.94 -35.09 18.67
N THR A 12 55.06 -35.32 17.68
CA THR A 12 53.71 -34.76 17.68
C THR A 12 52.84 -35.51 16.68
N SER A 13 51.57 -35.71 17.03
CA SER A 13 50.46 -36.30 16.25
C SER A 13 50.20 -37.82 16.34
N VAL A 14 49.90 -38.31 17.55
CA VAL A 14 49.02 -39.48 17.71
C VAL A 14 48.08 -39.21 18.89
N ASN A 15 46.83 -38.88 18.58
CA ASN A 15 45.64 -39.26 19.37
C ASN A 15 44.40 -38.57 18.79
N LEU A 16 43.80 -39.17 17.76
CA LEU A 16 42.35 -39.07 17.47
C LEU A 16 41.97 -40.05 16.33
N MET A 17 42.38 -41.31 16.48
CA MET A 17 41.90 -42.43 15.67
C MET A 17 41.56 -43.57 16.61
N ARG A 18 40.29 -43.64 17.04
CA ARG A 18 39.58 -44.84 17.49
C ARG A 18 38.16 -44.47 17.93
N SER A 19 37.22 -44.42 16.98
CA SER A 19 35.90 -45.06 17.10
C SER A 19 34.97 -44.66 15.95
N LEU A 20 35.12 -45.24 14.76
CA LEU A 20 34.03 -45.36 13.78
C LEU A 20 34.30 -46.62 12.96
N ASN A 21 33.86 -47.77 13.49
CA ASN A 21 33.84 -49.05 12.80
C ASN A 21 32.38 -49.51 12.73
N GLN A 22 31.79 -49.52 11.52
CA GLN A 22 31.10 -50.68 10.91
C GLN A 22 30.57 -50.32 9.50
N PRO A 23 31.10 -50.96 8.42
CA PRO A 23 30.73 -50.70 7.01
C PRO A 23 30.18 -51.95 6.29
N LYS A 24 28.91 -52.34 6.51
CA LYS A 24 28.29 -53.47 5.75
C LYS A 24 26.84 -53.28 5.29
N GLU A 25 26.11 -52.29 5.78
CA GLU A 25 24.79 -51.92 5.20
C GLU A 25 24.93 -50.95 4.01
N ASP A 26 26.11 -50.35 3.82
CA ASP A 26 26.36 -49.32 2.80
C ASP A 26 26.52 -49.85 1.36
N ILE A 27 26.87 -51.12 1.14
CA ILE A 27 27.21 -51.61 -0.22
C ILE A 27 25.94 -51.96 -1.05
N ALA A 28 24.87 -52.44 -0.40
CA ALA A 28 23.57 -52.61 -1.05
C ALA A 28 22.88 -51.25 -1.30
N PHE A 29 23.12 -50.28 -0.41
CA PHE A 29 22.71 -48.88 -0.57
C PHE A 29 23.44 -48.19 -1.74
N LEU A 30 24.75 -48.40 -1.90
CA LEU A 30 25.53 -47.87 -3.02
C LEU A 30 25.08 -48.41 -4.39
N ARG A 31 24.63 -49.68 -4.48
CA ARG A 31 24.06 -50.24 -5.72
C ARG A 31 22.71 -49.60 -6.09
N ASN A 32 21.87 -49.28 -5.11
CA ASN A 32 20.64 -48.52 -5.34
C ASN A 32 20.92 -47.05 -5.70
N VAL A 33 22.03 -46.48 -5.21
CA VAL A 33 22.51 -45.13 -5.52
C VAL A 33 23.05 -45.04 -6.95
N GLU A 34 23.79 -46.03 -7.45
CA GLU A 34 24.18 -46.09 -8.88
C GLU A 34 22.94 -46.19 -9.79
N GLU A 35 21.93 -46.95 -9.39
CA GLU A 35 20.69 -47.10 -10.17
C GLU A 35 19.80 -45.85 -10.15
N LEU A 36 19.81 -45.08 -9.04
CA LEU A 36 19.14 -43.78 -8.91
C LEU A 36 19.90 -42.67 -9.65
N LEU A 37 21.24 -42.66 -9.57
CA LEU A 37 22.10 -41.77 -10.33
C LEU A 37 22.01 -42.06 -11.84
N TYR A 38 21.81 -43.32 -12.23
CA TYR A 38 21.54 -43.71 -13.62
C TYR A 38 20.15 -43.26 -14.09
N LYS A 39 19.15 -43.20 -13.20
CA LYS A 39 17.83 -42.60 -13.49
C LYS A 39 17.89 -41.07 -13.58
N ILE A 40 18.72 -40.42 -12.77
CA ILE A 40 19.00 -38.96 -12.81
C ILE A 40 19.88 -38.58 -14.01
N LYS A 41 20.77 -39.48 -14.47
CA LYS A 41 21.58 -39.38 -15.70
C LYS A 41 20.75 -39.17 -16.97
N LYS A 42 19.44 -39.50 -16.93
CA LYS A 42 18.49 -39.29 -18.02
C LYS A 42 17.80 -37.92 -17.97
N LEU A 43 17.93 -37.17 -16.86
CA LEU A 43 17.25 -35.89 -16.61
C LEU A 43 18.18 -34.69 -16.51
N TYR A 44 19.49 -34.88 -16.25
CA TYR A 44 20.45 -33.78 -16.14
C TYR A 44 21.75 -34.06 -16.91
N ASN A 45 22.14 -33.08 -17.73
CA ASN A 45 23.22 -33.13 -18.70
C ASN A 45 24.60 -33.42 -18.08
N GLU A 46 25.38 -34.28 -18.75
CA GLU A 46 26.70 -34.79 -18.32
C GLU A 46 27.77 -33.68 -18.13
N GLY A 47 27.50 -32.44 -18.57
CA GLY A 47 28.38 -31.29 -18.40
C GLY A 47 28.48 -30.77 -16.96
N PHE A 48 27.40 -30.85 -16.18
CA PHE A 48 27.38 -30.37 -14.79
C PHE A 48 28.30 -31.20 -13.88
N ILE A 49 28.30 -32.53 -14.08
CA ILE A 49 29.11 -33.47 -13.30
C ILE A 49 30.60 -33.38 -13.67
N CYS A 50 30.94 -33.12 -14.94
CA CYS A 50 32.33 -32.98 -15.38
C CYS A 50 33.01 -31.67 -14.92
N ALA A 51 32.26 -30.60 -14.68
CA ALA A 51 32.77 -29.40 -14.00
C ALA A 51 32.94 -29.61 -12.47
N TRP A 52 32.14 -30.51 -11.90
CA TRP A 52 32.08 -30.90 -10.48
C TRP A 52 33.27 -31.73 -9.99
N THR A 53 33.87 -32.54 -10.86
CA THR A 53 34.85 -33.57 -10.48
C THR A 53 36.29 -33.08 -10.30
N LYS A 54 36.61 -31.81 -10.62
CA LYS A 54 38.00 -31.34 -10.54
C LYS A 54 38.43 -30.77 -9.18
N ASN A 55 37.53 -30.50 -8.20
CA ASN A 55 37.93 -30.02 -6.85
C ASN A 55 36.92 -30.27 -5.68
N GLY A 56 35.92 -31.14 -5.79
CA GLY A 56 34.68 -31.03 -4.97
C GLY A 56 34.23 -32.20 -4.06
N PHE A 57 35.09 -32.98 -3.41
CA PHE A 57 34.63 -34.08 -2.52
C PHE A 57 33.81 -33.59 -1.30
N LEU A 58 34.20 -32.46 -0.68
CA LEU A 58 33.47 -31.88 0.44
C LEU A 58 32.09 -31.35 0.01
N LEU A 59 32.03 -30.73 -1.18
CA LEU A 59 30.82 -30.18 -1.77
C LEU A 59 29.83 -31.28 -2.20
N HIS A 60 30.36 -32.42 -2.67
CA HIS A 60 29.60 -33.62 -2.95
C HIS A 60 28.95 -34.20 -1.68
N CYS A 61 29.71 -34.29 -0.57
CA CYS A 61 29.19 -34.72 0.73
C CYS A 61 28.16 -33.72 1.32
N LEU A 62 28.33 -32.43 1.09
CA LEU A 62 27.40 -31.38 1.51
C LEU A 62 26.07 -31.43 0.72
N CYS A 63 26.13 -31.56 -0.61
CA CYS A 63 24.94 -31.75 -1.43
C CYS A 63 24.20 -33.05 -1.09
N GLN A 64 24.93 -34.15 -0.84
CA GLN A 64 24.31 -35.38 -0.34
C GLN A 64 23.64 -35.18 1.02
N SER A 65 24.22 -34.39 1.93
CA SER A 65 23.63 -34.12 3.25
C SER A 65 22.41 -33.19 3.19
N PHE A 66 22.34 -32.26 2.23
CA PHE A 66 21.24 -31.28 2.10
C PHE A 66 20.02 -31.79 1.32
N VAL A 67 20.22 -32.76 0.42
CA VAL A 67 19.11 -33.43 -0.29
C VAL A 67 18.22 -34.24 0.67
N PHE A 68 18.69 -34.62 1.87
CA PHE A 68 17.90 -35.41 2.82
C PHE A 68 17.14 -34.60 3.89
N GLN A 69 17.48 -33.32 4.15
CA GLN A 69 16.82 -32.48 5.19
C GLN A 69 16.76 -31.01 4.77
N ILE A 70 15.91 -30.72 3.78
CA ILE A 70 15.72 -29.35 3.25
C ILE A 70 15.33 -28.35 4.35
N GLU A 71 14.69 -28.81 5.42
CA GLU A 71 14.30 -28.02 6.59
C GLU A 71 15.49 -27.45 7.37
N LYS A 72 16.70 -28.00 7.16
CA LYS A 72 17.93 -27.55 7.84
C LYS A 72 18.93 -26.86 6.91
N ILE A 73 18.55 -26.63 5.65
CA ILE A 73 19.48 -26.17 4.63
C ILE A 73 20.07 -24.78 4.96
N GLY A 74 19.26 -23.87 5.49
CA GLY A 74 19.70 -22.52 5.89
C GLY A 74 20.75 -22.54 7.00
N LEU A 75 20.47 -23.24 8.09
CA LEU A 75 21.39 -23.36 9.23
C LEU A 75 22.72 -24.00 8.81
N SER A 76 22.64 -25.00 7.94
CA SER A 76 23.82 -25.75 7.52
C SER A 76 24.67 -24.97 6.52
N TYR A 77 24.03 -24.25 5.60
CA TYR A 77 24.71 -23.31 4.72
C TYR A 77 25.42 -22.21 5.50
N LYS A 78 24.79 -21.69 6.57
CA LYS A 78 25.40 -20.71 7.47
C LYS A 78 26.65 -21.23 8.17
N LYS A 79 26.59 -22.44 8.76
CA LYS A 79 27.77 -23.06 9.41
C LYS A 79 28.91 -23.28 8.41
N LEU A 80 28.57 -23.75 7.22
CA LEU A 80 29.54 -23.93 6.15
C LEU A 80 30.18 -22.60 5.73
N ALA A 81 29.39 -21.53 5.64
CA ALA A 81 29.90 -20.20 5.36
C ALA A 81 30.85 -19.71 6.46
N GLU A 82 30.52 -19.92 7.73
CA GLU A 82 31.40 -19.58 8.86
C GLU A 82 32.77 -20.27 8.75
N GLU A 83 32.80 -21.56 8.34
CA GLU A 83 34.05 -22.30 8.13
C GLU A 83 34.83 -21.82 6.90
N ILE A 84 34.14 -21.57 5.77
CA ILE A 84 34.78 -21.13 4.53
C ILE A 84 35.36 -19.72 4.68
N PHE A 85 34.59 -18.78 5.22
CA PHE A 85 34.99 -17.38 5.38
C PHE A 85 35.90 -17.12 6.59
N ALA A 86 36.11 -18.12 7.47
CA ALA A 86 37.19 -18.07 8.45
C ALA A 86 38.59 -18.23 7.83
N ALA A 87 38.69 -18.77 6.62
CA ALA A 87 39.96 -18.83 5.88
C ALA A 87 40.28 -17.45 5.27
N SER A 88 41.48 -16.92 5.55
CA SER A 88 41.86 -15.54 5.21
C SER A 88 42.09 -15.26 3.71
N ASP A 89 42.18 -16.30 2.87
CA ASP A 89 42.55 -16.18 1.44
C ASP A 89 41.56 -16.91 0.51
N LEU A 90 40.29 -16.49 0.51
CA LEU A 90 39.31 -17.01 -0.44
C LEU A 90 39.44 -16.35 -1.81
N SER A 91 39.58 -17.15 -2.87
CA SER A 91 39.50 -16.64 -4.24
C SER A 91 38.08 -16.17 -4.58
N GLN A 92 37.98 -15.16 -5.43
CA GLN A 92 36.68 -14.64 -5.90
C GLN A 92 35.85 -15.74 -6.59
N ASP A 93 36.49 -16.68 -7.29
CA ASP A 93 35.82 -17.82 -7.93
C ASP A 93 35.18 -18.76 -6.91
N THR A 94 35.84 -18.98 -5.78
CA THR A 94 35.30 -19.79 -4.68
C THR A 94 34.08 -19.11 -4.06
N VAL A 95 34.17 -17.79 -3.82
CA VAL A 95 33.04 -16.99 -3.32
C VAL A 95 31.87 -17.02 -4.30
N ASN A 96 32.13 -16.89 -5.61
CA ASN A 96 31.10 -16.92 -6.64
C ASN A 96 30.41 -18.29 -6.71
N LEU A 97 31.17 -19.38 -6.70
CA LEU A 97 30.62 -20.74 -6.71
C LEU A 97 29.79 -21.01 -5.46
N PHE A 98 30.30 -20.64 -4.28
CA PHE A 98 29.57 -20.77 -3.02
C PHE A 98 28.25 -19.98 -3.06
N THR A 99 28.29 -18.75 -3.59
CA THR A 99 27.10 -17.91 -3.77
C THR A 99 26.06 -18.57 -4.69
N GLN A 100 26.48 -19.17 -5.81
CA GLN A 100 25.58 -19.87 -6.74
C GLN A 100 24.88 -21.06 -6.09
N ILE A 101 25.60 -21.81 -5.25
CA ILE A 101 25.03 -22.93 -4.48
C ILE A 101 24.01 -22.41 -3.48
N GLY A 102 24.33 -21.33 -2.75
CA GLY A 102 23.38 -20.66 -1.88
C GLY A 102 22.13 -20.23 -2.63
N VAL A 103 22.25 -19.70 -3.85
CA VAL A 103 21.09 -19.25 -4.65
C VAL A 103 20.19 -20.44 -4.96
N ALA A 104 20.74 -21.57 -5.40
CA ALA A 104 19.98 -22.78 -5.65
C ALA A 104 19.23 -23.26 -4.40
N PHE A 105 19.91 -23.29 -3.25
CA PHE A 105 19.29 -23.69 -1.98
C PHE A 105 18.21 -22.72 -1.50
N MET A 106 18.41 -21.42 -1.68
CA MET A 106 17.41 -20.40 -1.34
C MET A 106 16.16 -20.56 -2.20
N LEU A 107 16.32 -20.83 -3.49
CA LEU A 107 15.21 -21.04 -4.42
C LEU A 107 14.42 -22.29 -4.06
N GLU A 108 15.10 -23.43 -3.85
CA GLU A 108 14.47 -24.69 -3.44
C GLU A 108 13.72 -24.55 -2.10
N ALA A 109 14.34 -23.89 -1.11
CA ALA A 109 13.69 -23.60 0.16
C ALA A 109 12.47 -22.70 -0.03
N SER A 110 12.55 -21.69 -0.89
CA SER A 110 11.44 -20.78 -1.19
C SER A 110 10.28 -21.50 -1.89
N GLU A 111 10.57 -22.40 -2.84
CA GLU A 111 9.57 -23.22 -3.54
C GLU A 111 8.80 -24.14 -2.58
N LYS A 112 9.48 -24.65 -1.54
CA LYS A 112 8.87 -25.46 -0.48
C LYS A 112 8.30 -24.65 0.69
N GLU A 113 8.18 -23.33 0.55
CA GLU A 113 7.69 -22.40 1.58
C GLU A 113 8.49 -22.42 2.91
N LEU A 114 9.74 -22.89 2.85
CA LEU A 114 10.70 -22.89 3.96
C LEU A 114 11.41 -21.53 4.05
N PHE A 115 10.61 -20.49 4.33
CA PHE A 115 11.05 -19.09 4.26
C PHE A 115 12.16 -18.73 5.26
N GLU A 116 12.16 -19.35 6.44
CA GLU A 116 13.20 -19.15 7.45
C GLU A 116 14.57 -19.65 6.93
N GLN A 117 14.59 -20.78 6.25
CA GLN A 117 15.78 -21.38 5.67
C GLN A 117 16.30 -20.55 4.50
N ALA A 118 15.40 -20.11 3.61
CA ALA A 118 15.74 -19.18 2.54
C ALA A 118 16.31 -17.86 3.08
N PHE A 119 15.73 -17.33 4.16
CA PHE A 119 16.18 -16.10 4.79
C PHE A 119 17.56 -16.26 5.46
N GLN A 120 17.83 -17.38 6.13
CA GLN A 120 19.16 -17.66 6.71
C GLN A 120 20.26 -17.69 5.63
N ILE A 121 19.96 -18.20 4.44
CA ILE A 121 20.90 -18.15 3.30
C ILE A 121 21.11 -16.70 2.84
N LEU A 122 20.04 -15.91 2.76
CA LEU A 122 20.10 -14.48 2.44
C LEU A 122 20.92 -13.68 3.47
N GLU A 123 20.82 -14.01 4.76
CA GLU A 123 21.66 -13.39 5.80
C GLU A 123 23.14 -13.65 5.55
N VAL A 124 23.51 -14.87 5.17
CA VAL A 124 24.89 -15.23 4.83
C VAL A 124 25.39 -14.42 3.63
N PHE A 125 24.55 -14.22 2.61
CA PHE A 125 24.91 -13.37 1.47
C PHE A 125 25.21 -11.94 1.91
N ASN A 126 24.35 -11.36 2.74
CA ASN A 126 24.48 -9.98 3.20
C ASN A 126 25.69 -9.81 4.13
N GLN A 127 25.92 -10.73 5.08
CA GLN A 127 27.04 -10.70 6.02
C GLN A 127 28.40 -10.74 5.31
N ASN A 128 28.49 -11.47 4.21
CA ASN A 128 29.74 -11.66 3.47
C ASN A 128 29.80 -10.84 2.16
N ASN A 129 28.89 -9.87 1.98
CA ASN A 129 28.81 -9.02 0.78
C ASN A 129 28.79 -9.79 -0.55
N MET A 130 28.13 -10.96 -0.58
CA MET A 130 28.04 -11.81 -1.76
C MET A 130 27.12 -11.18 -2.80
N LYS A 131 27.60 -11.02 -4.05
CA LYS A 131 26.85 -10.36 -5.14
C LYS A 131 25.87 -11.30 -5.84
N TYR A 132 24.98 -11.95 -5.08
CA TYR A 132 24.13 -13.05 -5.55
C TYR A 132 23.19 -12.71 -6.71
N ILE A 133 22.77 -11.44 -6.87
CA ILE A 133 21.98 -10.99 -8.04
C ILE A 133 22.87 -10.76 -9.27
N LYS A 134 24.02 -10.10 -9.10
CA LYS A 134 24.93 -9.77 -10.21
C LYS A 134 25.50 -11.01 -10.88
N LEU A 135 25.73 -12.06 -10.08
CA LEU A 135 26.20 -13.36 -10.59
C LEU A 135 25.20 -14.04 -11.54
N GLN A 136 23.96 -13.55 -11.60
CA GLN A 136 22.89 -14.09 -12.45
C GLN A 136 22.59 -13.20 -13.68
N GLU A 137 23.18 -12.01 -13.77
CA GLU A 137 22.98 -11.05 -14.86
C GLU A 137 23.33 -11.51 -16.30
N PRO A 138 24.19 -12.52 -16.56
CA PRO A 138 24.55 -12.88 -17.95
C PRO A 138 23.40 -13.38 -18.85
N LEU A 139 22.20 -13.59 -18.30
CA LEU A 139 21.00 -13.93 -19.07
C LEU A 139 20.22 -12.72 -19.60
N CYS A 140 20.55 -11.50 -19.17
CA CYS A 140 19.88 -10.29 -19.65
C CYS A 140 20.46 -9.76 -20.98
N ASP A 141 21.66 -10.19 -21.39
CA ASP A 141 22.36 -9.71 -22.58
C ASP A 141 22.60 -10.85 -23.60
N MET A 142 21.62 -11.07 -24.48
CA MET A 142 21.58 -12.22 -25.40
C MET A 142 22.63 -12.17 -26.53
N HIS A 143 23.45 -11.11 -26.64
CA HIS A 143 24.58 -11.13 -27.58
C HIS A 143 25.65 -12.15 -27.18
N TYR A 144 25.75 -12.46 -25.87
CA TYR A 144 26.59 -13.55 -25.37
C TYR A 144 26.01 -14.95 -25.61
N VAL A 145 24.69 -15.08 -25.77
CA VAL A 145 24.05 -16.40 -25.97
C VAL A 145 24.33 -16.97 -27.36
N LYS A 146 24.65 -16.14 -28.36
CA LYS A 146 25.04 -16.62 -29.70
C LYS A 146 26.50 -17.07 -29.79
N THR A 147 27.42 -16.49 -29.02
CA THR A 147 28.84 -16.88 -28.97
C THR A 147 29.15 -17.90 -27.88
N ALA A 148 28.29 -18.04 -26.85
CA ALA A 148 28.39 -19.08 -25.83
C ALA A 148 27.89 -20.46 -26.30
N ILE A 149 27.59 -20.64 -27.59
CA ILE A 149 27.32 -21.95 -28.19
C ILE A 149 28.57 -22.86 -28.16
N GLU A 150 29.75 -22.31 -27.84
CA GLU A 150 30.97 -23.09 -27.66
C GLU A 150 31.36 -23.37 -26.18
N PHE A 151 30.61 -22.89 -25.18
CA PHE A 151 30.84 -23.26 -23.77
C PHE A 151 29.56 -23.27 -22.92
N ASN A 152 29.35 -24.37 -22.18
CA ASN A 152 28.29 -24.72 -21.20
C ASN A 152 27.99 -23.71 -20.06
N ALA A 153 27.85 -22.41 -20.34
CA ALA A 153 27.57 -21.38 -19.33
C ALA A 153 26.06 -21.16 -19.08
N THR A 154 25.19 -21.62 -19.97
CA THR A 154 23.74 -21.36 -19.95
C THR A 154 22.95 -22.28 -19.01
N GLU A 155 23.49 -23.42 -18.58
CA GLU A 155 22.77 -24.38 -17.74
C GLU A 155 22.82 -24.05 -16.23
N ASN A 156 23.67 -23.10 -15.81
CA ASN A 156 23.95 -22.80 -14.39
C ASN A 156 23.44 -21.45 -13.90
N LEU A 157 22.77 -20.66 -14.74
CA LEU A 157 22.31 -19.32 -14.40
C LEU A 157 20.80 -19.31 -14.26
N VAL A 158 20.30 -18.85 -13.11
CA VAL A 158 18.87 -18.64 -12.86
C VAL A 158 18.54 -17.20 -13.20
N PHE A 159 17.40 -16.95 -13.85
CA PHE A 159 16.98 -15.59 -14.19
C PHE A 159 17.00 -14.66 -12.94
N PRO A 160 17.69 -13.50 -12.98
CA PRO A 160 17.91 -12.66 -11.80
C PRO A 160 16.64 -12.33 -11.02
N PHE A 161 15.54 -12.03 -11.70
CA PHE A 161 14.30 -11.67 -11.03
C PHE A 161 13.65 -12.82 -10.27
N THR A 162 13.89 -14.08 -10.67
CA THR A 162 13.46 -15.25 -9.89
C THR A 162 14.11 -15.26 -8.52
N VAL A 163 15.42 -14.98 -8.47
CA VAL A 163 16.19 -14.89 -7.23
C VAL A 163 15.71 -13.73 -6.37
N VAL A 164 15.44 -12.57 -6.98
CA VAL A 164 14.88 -11.39 -6.30
C VAL A 164 13.53 -11.69 -5.67
N PHE A 165 12.59 -12.25 -6.44
CA PHE A 165 11.26 -12.55 -5.94
C PHE A 165 11.29 -13.60 -4.82
N ALA A 166 12.15 -14.62 -4.90
CA ALA A 166 12.30 -15.59 -3.82
C ALA A 166 12.84 -14.95 -2.53
N ALA A 167 13.91 -14.13 -2.64
CA ALA A 167 14.50 -13.44 -1.49
C ALA A 167 13.49 -12.48 -0.83
N VAL A 168 12.78 -11.70 -1.64
CA VAL A 168 11.72 -10.80 -1.17
C VAL A 168 10.60 -11.58 -0.51
N ASN A 169 10.11 -12.65 -1.14
CA ASN A 169 9.00 -13.44 -0.62
C ASN A 169 9.35 -14.07 0.74
N ALA A 170 10.59 -14.53 0.92
CA ALA A 170 11.08 -14.97 2.23
C ALA A 170 10.99 -13.84 3.26
N CYS A 171 11.49 -12.64 2.95
CA CYS A 171 11.40 -11.48 3.85
C CYS A 171 9.94 -11.10 4.18
N ILE A 172 9.06 -11.08 3.18
CA ILE A 172 7.64 -10.73 3.36
C ILE A 172 6.95 -11.73 4.30
N ASN A 173 7.13 -13.04 4.08
CA ASN A 173 6.49 -14.07 4.91
C ASN A 173 7.03 -14.09 6.35
N LEU A 174 8.28 -13.70 6.56
CA LEU A 174 8.89 -13.54 7.88
C LEU A 174 8.62 -12.17 8.53
N LYS A 175 7.75 -11.34 7.93
CA LYS A 175 7.42 -10.00 8.43
C LYS A 175 8.63 -9.06 8.56
N LYS A 176 9.55 -9.14 7.60
CA LYS A 176 10.79 -8.34 7.49
C LYS A 176 10.73 -7.34 6.31
N PRO A 177 9.87 -6.30 6.39
CA PRO A 177 9.62 -5.41 5.25
C PRO A 177 10.82 -4.50 4.92
N LYS A 178 11.69 -4.19 5.90
CA LYS A 178 12.89 -3.37 5.68
C LYS A 178 13.89 -4.10 4.78
N GLU A 179 14.16 -5.35 5.09
CA GLU A 179 15.03 -6.23 4.31
C GLU A 179 14.44 -6.47 2.92
N ALA A 180 13.13 -6.71 2.81
CA ALA A 180 12.45 -6.82 1.52
C ALA A 180 12.62 -5.56 0.66
N TYR A 181 12.41 -4.37 1.24
CA TYR A 181 12.52 -3.11 0.50
C TYR A 181 13.95 -2.77 0.09
N LEU A 182 14.95 -3.09 0.93
CA LEU A 182 16.35 -2.90 0.58
C LEU A 182 16.75 -3.73 -0.66
N ILE A 183 16.21 -4.95 -0.80
CA ILE A 183 16.41 -5.75 -2.02
C ILE A 183 15.81 -5.01 -3.24
N PHE A 184 14.58 -4.52 -3.15
CA PHE A 184 13.95 -3.74 -4.24
C PHE A 184 14.72 -2.49 -4.62
N LYS A 185 15.12 -1.69 -3.63
CA LYS A 185 15.77 -0.39 -3.84
C LYS A 185 17.14 -0.53 -4.53
N ASN A 186 17.80 -1.66 -4.34
CA ASN A 186 19.14 -1.91 -4.87
C ASN A 186 19.14 -2.58 -6.25
N ILE A 187 17.96 -2.85 -6.84
CA ILE A 187 17.82 -3.56 -8.10
C ILE A 187 17.02 -2.72 -9.08
N SER A 188 17.59 -2.48 -10.26
CA SER A 188 16.90 -1.79 -11.33
C SER A 188 16.05 -2.79 -12.14
N LEU A 189 14.77 -2.47 -12.35
CA LEU A 189 13.87 -3.22 -13.24
C LEU A 189 14.13 -2.83 -14.71
N ASN A 190 15.34 -3.06 -15.20
CA ASN A 190 15.69 -2.86 -16.60
C ASN A 190 15.51 -4.16 -17.36
N LEU A 191 14.30 -4.37 -17.89
CA LEU A 191 13.98 -5.58 -18.65
C LEU A 191 14.58 -5.50 -20.06
N PRO A 192 15.29 -6.55 -20.54
CA PRO A 192 15.90 -6.55 -21.86
C PRO A 192 14.88 -6.28 -22.98
N ASN A 193 15.28 -5.52 -24.00
CA ASN A 193 14.41 -5.24 -25.14
C ASN A 193 13.97 -6.52 -25.87
N THR A 194 14.81 -7.56 -25.84
CA THR A 194 14.60 -8.89 -26.41
C THR A 194 13.48 -9.69 -25.73
N PHE A 195 13.08 -9.32 -24.51
CA PHE A 195 11.96 -9.99 -23.85
C PHE A 195 10.67 -9.67 -24.59
N ASP A 196 9.84 -10.69 -24.82
CA ASP A 196 8.52 -10.48 -25.36
C ASP A 196 7.63 -9.68 -24.38
N SER A 197 6.56 -9.10 -24.89
CA SER A 197 5.66 -8.24 -24.12
C SER A 197 4.97 -8.98 -22.97
N LYS A 198 4.74 -10.29 -23.10
CA LYS A 198 4.07 -11.12 -22.10
C LYS A 198 4.99 -11.36 -20.90
N LEU A 199 6.24 -11.76 -21.14
CA LEU A 199 7.25 -11.95 -20.09
C LEU A 199 7.57 -10.62 -19.39
N LYS A 200 7.68 -9.52 -20.15
CA LYS A 200 7.86 -8.18 -19.56
C LYS A 200 6.70 -7.80 -18.64
N LEU A 201 5.47 -8.10 -19.04
CA LEU A 201 4.29 -7.86 -18.20
C LEU A 201 4.31 -8.75 -16.96
N GLU A 202 4.62 -10.04 -17.08
CA GLU A 202 4.67 -10.95 -15.93
C GLU A 202 5.68 -10.50 -14.86
N VAL A 203 6.89 -10.15 -15.27
CA VAL A 203 7.93 -9.68 -14.33
C VAL A 203 7.51 -8.36 -13.68
N ARG A 204 6.99 -7.40 -14.45
CA ARG A 204 6.46 -6.14 -13.90
C ARG A 204 5.32 -6.39 -12.92
N SER A 205 4.37 -7.27 -13.23
CA SER A 205 3.25 -7.61 -12.35
C SER A 205 3.71 -8.24 -11.04
N LYS A 206 4.64 -9.20 -11.09
CA LYS A 206 5.25 -9.78 -9.88
C LYS A 206 5.99 -8.73 -9.05
N TRP A 207 6.73 -7.83 -9.71
CA TRP A 207 7.39 -6.70 -9.07
C TRP A 207 6.40 -5.77 -8.36
N PHE A 208 5.34 -5.39 -9.06
CA PHE A 208 4.25 -4.57 -8.52
C PHE A 208 3.60 -5.23 -7.30
N HIS A 209 3.25 -6.51 -7.41
CA HIS A 209 2.63 -7.28 -6.34
C HIS A 209 3.49 -7.29 -5.07
N CYS A 210 4.79 -7.51 -5.22
CA CYS A 210 5.73 -7.48 -4.10
C CYS A 210 5.82 -6.08 -3.48
N LEU A 211 5.96 -5.03 -4.30
CA LEU A 211 6.04 -3.65 -3.83
C LEU A 211 4.77 -3.26 -3.07
N LEU A 212 3.60 -3.62 -3.59
CA LEU A 212 2.31 -3.43 -2.93
C LEU A 212 2.25 -4.09 -1.55
N ARG A 213 2.69 -5.36 -1.45
CA ARG A 213 2.75 -6.08 -0.17
C ARG A 213 3.71 -5.41 0.81
N ILE A 214 4.90 -5.01 0.37
CA ILE A 214 5.88 -4.31 1.20
C ILE A 214 5.29 -3.00 1.74
N THR A 215 4.68 -2.18 0.87
CA THR A 215 4.04 -0.91 1.27
C THR A 215 2.94 -1.14 2.32
N SER A 216 2.13 -2.19 2.16
CA SER A 216 1.08 -2.56 3.12
C SER A 216 1.63 -2.94 4.50
N MET A 217 2.78 -3.62 4.53
CA MET A 217 3.42 -4.05 5.78
C MET A 217 4.09 -2.88 6.51
N PHE A 218 4.59 -1.88 5.77
CA PHE A 218 5.17 -0.69 6.37
C PHE A 218 4.16 0.24 7.01
N HIS A 219 2.94 0.31 6.47
CA HIS A 219 1.90 1.23 6.96
C HIS A 219 1.67 1.15 8.48
N PRO A 220 1.47 -0.04 9.10
CA PRO A 220 1.26 -0.12 10.55
C PRO A 220 2.54 0.07 11.39
N ILE A 221 3.73 0.01 10.80
CA ILE A 221 5.01 0.01 11.52
C ILE A 221 5.64 1.40 11.52
N GLU A 222 5.78 2.00 10.33
CA GLU A 222 6.54 3.23 10.13
C GLU A 222 5.99 4.01 8.91
N PRO A 223 4.74 4.49 8.95
CA PRO A 223 4.07 5.07 7.79
C PRO A 223 4.70 6.40 7.34
N LEU A 224 5.39 7.12 8.23
CA LEU A 224 5.95 8.45 7.94
C LEU A 224 7.43 8.41 7.51
N GLY A 225 8.15 7.33 7.83
CA GLY A 225 9.56 7.14 7.48
C GLY A 225 9.70 6.34 6.20
N LEU A 226 10.30 5.15 6.29
CA LEU A 226 10.48 4.26 5.13
C LEU A 226 9.16 3.91 4.43
N GLY A 227 8.05 3.76 5.15
CA GLY A 227 6.76 3.44 4.55
C GLY A 227 6.30 4.47 3.50
N ARG A 228 6.57 5.75 3.75
CA ARG A 228 6.31 6.83 2.79
C ARG A 228 7.16 6.67 1.53
N GLU A 229 8.46 6.40 1.68
CA GLU A 229 9.34 6.18 0.53
C GLU A 229 8.87 4.99 -0.33
N VAL A 230 8.43 3.90 0.32
CA VAL A 230 7.91 2.74 -0.41
C VAL A 230 6.58 3.08 -1.12
N LEU A 231 5.70 3.84 -0.48
CA LEU A 231 4.46 4.31 -1.10
C LEU A 231 4.75 5.17 -2.33
N GLU A 232 5.69 6.10 -2.24
CA GLU A 232 6.08 6.96 -3.37
C GLU A 232 6.64 6.12 -4.52
N HIS A 233 7.53 5.17 -4.22
CA HIS A 233 8.03 4.21 -5.22
C HIS A 233 6.88 3.42 -5.86
N LEU A 234 5.90 2.94 -5.09
CA LEU A 234 4.73 2.25 -5.60
C LEU A 234 3.92 3.14 -6.56
N LEU A 235 3.61 4.38 -6.17
CA LEU A 235 2.82 5.30 -6.99
C LEU A 235 3.54 5.69 -8.28
N THR A 236 4.83 6.03 -8.21
CA THR A 236 5.65 6.31 -9.40
C THR A 236 5.71 5.09 -10.32
N PHE A 237 5.88 3.89 -9.78
CA PHE A 237 5.90 2.66 -10.58
C PHE A 237 4.54 2.38 -11.23
N THR A 238 3.45 2.71 -10.56
CA THR A 238 2.09 2.64 -11.11
C THR A 238 1.92 3.59 -12.31
N GLU A 239 2.43 4.81 -12.22
CA GLU A 239 2.29 5.85 -13.26
C GLU A 239 3.15 5.60 -14.51
N GLN A 240 4.32 4.98 -14.34
CA GLN A 240 5.28 4.76 -15.42
C GLN A 240 5.19 3.34 -16.01
N GLY A 241 4.73 2.37 -15.21
CA GLY A 241 4.92 0.95 -15.49
C GLY A 241 3.74 0.23 -16.11
N PHE A 242 2.52 0.79 -16.06
CA PHE A 242 1.30 0.07 -16.42
C PHE A 242 0.22 0.97 -17.03
N SER A 243 -0.62 0.37 -17.86
CA SER A 243 -1.94 0.92 -18.21
C SER A 243 -2.95 0.68 -17.09
N VAL A 244 -4.02 1.49 -17.04
CA VAL A 244 -5.12 1.33 -16.06
C VAL A 244 -5.73 -0.08 -16.12
N LYS A 245 -5.83 -0.67 -17.32
CA LYS A 245 -6.37 -2.02 -17.50
C LYS A 245 -5.50 -3.10 -16.86
N GLU A 246 -4.17 -2.99 -16.95
CA GLU A 246 -3.24 -3.95 -16.36
C GLU A 246 -3.23 -3.86 -14.82
N LEU A 247 -3.56 -2.69 -14.26
CA LEU A 247 -3.66 -2.47 -12.82
C LEU A 247 -5.00 -2.91 -12.22
N GLY A 248 -5.97 -3.30 -13.04
CA GLY A 248 -7.33 -3.62 -12.59
C GLY A 248 -7.38 -4.67 -11.48
N GLU A 249 -6.52 -5.70 -11.56
CA GLU A 249 -6.43 -6.76 -10.54
C GLU A 249 -5.86 -6.27 -9.20
N TYR A 250 -5.12 -5.17 -9.21
CA TYR A 250 -4.52 -4.57 -8.01
C TYR A 250 -5.28 -3.36 -7.47
N ALA A 251 -6.34 -2.92 -8.17
CA ALA A 251 -7.05 -1.68 -7.88
C ALA A 251 -7.48 -1.58 -6.42
N THR A 252 -8.11 -2.63 -5.87
CA THR A 252 -8.56 -2.66 -4.48
C THR A 252 -7.39 -2.54 -3.50
N GLY A 253 -6.32 -3.28 -3.71
CA GLY A 253 -5.15 -3.25 -2.81
C GLY A 253 -4.43 -1.89 -2.85
N LEU A 254 -4.27 -1.32 -4.04
CA LEU A 254 -3.70 0.02 -4.22
C LEU A 254 -4.57 1.09 -3.57
N GLN A 255 -5.88 1.04 -3.81
CA GLN A 255 -6.86 1.95 -3.23
C GLN A 255 -6.84 1.87 -1.70
N ASP A 256 -6.80 0.66 -1.12
CA ASP A 256 -6.80 0.46 0.33
C ASP A 256 -5.56 1.05 0.99
N ILE A 257 -4.37 0.74 0.46
CA ILE A 257 -3.10 1.27 0.96
C ILE A 257 -3.07 2.80 0.80
N TYR A 258 -3.45 3.31 -0.35
CA TYR A 258 -3.50 4.75 -0.60
C TYR A 258 -4.38 5.47 0.44
N ASN A 259 -5.59 4.95 0.70
CA ASN A 259 -6.48 5.50 1.71
C ASN A 259 -5.91 5.36 3.14
N GLN A 260 -5.25 4.25 3.47
CA GLN A 260 -4.60 4.05 4.76
C GLN A 260 -3.50 5.09 5.03
N TYR A 261 -2.65 5.38 4.04
CA TYR A 261 -1.61 6.41 4.18
C TYR A 261 -2.21 7.83 4.23
N MET A 262 -3.24 8.12 3.42
CA MET A 262 -3.98 9.39 3.54
C MET A 262 -4.51 9.60 4.96
N ILE A 263 -5.08 8.56 5.59
CA ILE A 263 -5.55 8.61 6.98
C ILE A 263 -4.38 8.89 7.94
N SER A 264 -3.25 8.21 7.78
CA SER A 264 -2.07 8.45 8.63
C SER A 264 -1.54 9.87 8.50
N PHE A 265 -1.40 10.39 7.28
CA PHE A 265 -0.89 11.75 7.05
C PHE A 265 -1.86 12.82 7.53
N LEU A 266 -3.17 12.61 7.36
CA LEU A 266 -4.19 13.44 8.01
C LEU A 266 -4.01 13.40 9.52
N ASN A 267 -4.00 12.22 10.15
CA ASN A 267 -3.97 12.09 11.60
C ASN A 267 -2.74 12.72 12.26
N GLU A 268 -1.62 12.75 11.55
CA GLU A 268 -0.32 13.26 11.99
C GLU A 268 -0.04 14.72 11.54
N ASP A 269 -1.03 15.39 10.92
CA ASP A 269 -0.95 16.75 10.37
C ASP A 269 0.32 16.97 9.49
N LYS A 270 0.64 15.99 8.65
CA LYS A 270 1.80 16.03 7.73
C LYS A 270 1.43 16.75 6.43
N ASP A 271 1.39 18.08 6.48
CA ASP A 271 0.92 18.95 5.39
C ASP A 271 1.55 18.64 4.02
N ASP A 272 2.88 18.57 3.93
CA ASP A 272 3.57 18.38 2.65
C ASP A 272 3.26 17.02 2.03
N TYR A 273 3.24 15.97 2.84
CA TYR A 273 2.98 14.60 2.37
C TYR A 273 1.51 14.41 1.99
N LEU A 274 0.60 15.01 2.75
CA LEU A 274 -0.82 14.97 2.42
C LEU A 274 -1.10 15.68 1.10
N LYS A 275 -0.48 16.84 0.85
CA LYS A 275 -0.62 17.58 -0.41
C LYS A 275 -0.04 16.82 -1.59
N GLN A 276 1.15 16.22 -1.41
CA GLN A 276 1.75 15.36 -2.42
C GLN A 276 0.80 14.20 -2.76
N LEU A 277 0.33 13.48 -1.75
CA LEU A 277 -0.53 12.32 -1.94
C LEU A 277 -1.86 12.72 -2.62
N TYR A 278 -2.50 13.79 -2.13
CA TYR A 278 -3.70 14.39 -2.72
C TYR A 278 -3.52 14.75 -4.20
N SER A 279 -2.33 15.19 -4.63
CA SER A 279 -2.09 15.53 -6.04
C SER A 279 -2.23 14.34 -6.99
N HIS A 280 -1.92 13.12 -6.54
CA HIS A 280 -2.04 11.91 -7.37
C HIS A 280 -3.50 11.58 -7.76
N MET A 281 -4.49 12.11 -7.04
CA MET A 281 -5.91 11.96 -7.43
C MET A 281 -6.28 12.69 -8.71
N TYR A 282 -5.43 13.60 -9.17
CA TYR A 282 -5.60 14.31 -10.44
C TYR A 282 -4.65 13.78 -11.53
N GLY A 283 -3.85 12.76 -11.21
CA GLY A 283 -2.86 12.17 -12.09
C GLY A 283 -3.42 11.06 -13.01
N PRO A 284 -2.53 10.34 -13.72
CA PRO A 284 -2.90 9.30 -14.68
C PRO A 284 -3.73 8.17 -14.08
N ASN A 285 -3.55 7.87 -12.79
CA ASN A 285 -4.17 6.75 -12.09
C ASN A 285 -5.37 7.13 -11.22
N LYS A 286 -5.97 8.32 -11.44
CA LYS A 286 -7.10 8.82 -10.64
C LYS A 286 -8.29 7.86 -10.53
N GLU A 287 -8.51 7.02 -11.54
CA GLU A 287 -9.60 6.04 -11.58
C GLU A 287 -9.38 4.88 -10.59
N LEU A 288 -8.14 4.62 -10.22
CA LEU A 288 -7.75 3.58 -9.26
C LEU A 288 -7.64 4.14 -7.83
N LEU A 289 -7.29 5.42 -7.70
CA LEU A 289 -7.06 6.11 -6.42
C LEU A 289 -8.35 6.72 -5.84
N VAL A 290 -9.43 5.94 -5.83
CA VAL A 290 -10.73 6.40 -5.33
C VAL A 290 -10.69 6.56 -3.80
N LEU A 291 -10.94 7.77 -3.31
CA LEU A 291 -11.01 8.02 -1.88
C LEU A 291 -12.25 7.40 -1.24
N LYS A 292 -12.04 6.76 -0.08
CA LYS A 292 -13.12 6.30 0.80
C LYS A 292 -13.76 7.50 1.49
N SER A 293 -15.01 7.34 1.89
CA SER A 293 -15.82 8.43 2.44
C SER A 293 -15.19 9.11 3.65
N GLN A 294 -14.55 8.36 4.56
CA GLN A 294 -13.87 8.94 5.72
C GLN A 294 -12.67 9.81 5.35
N VAL A 295 -11.95 9.48 4.26
CA VAL A 295 -10.80 10.27 3.81
C VAL A 295 -11.27 11.56 3.16
N LEU A 296 -12.32 11.51 2.34
CA LEU A 296 -12.95 12.70 1.78
C LEU A 296 -13.42 13.65 2.88
N ARG A 297 -14.10 13.12 3.90
CA ARG A 297 -14.56 13.93 5.04
C ARG A 297 -13.40 14.51 5.84
N GLY A 298 -12.34 13.73 6.08
CA GLY A 298 -11.12 14.20 6.74
C GLY A 298 -10.43 15.33 5.99
N LEU A 299 -10.27 15.18 4.67
CA LEU A 299 -9.71 16.19 3.79
C LEU A 299 -10.55 17.47 3.76
N LEU A 300 -11.89 17.35 3.75
CA LEU A 300 -12.77 18.53 3.78
C LEU A 300 -12.47 19.38 5.03
N ILE A 301 -12.48 18.76 6.20
CA ILE A 301 -12.23 19.46 7.47
C ILE A 301 -10.80 20.01 7.50
N TYR A 302 -9.83 19.23 7.02
CA TYR A 302 -8.45 19.68 6.88
C TYR A 302 -8.35 20.97 6.04
N PHE A 303 -8.93 20.99 4.84
CA PHE A 303 -8.88 22.15 3.95
C PHE A 303 -9.64 23.35 4.52
N ILE A 304 -10.80 23.15 5.16
CA ILE A 304 -11.54 24.21 5.86
C ILE A 304 -10.65 24.86 6.92
N ARG A 305 -10.02 24.05 7.80
CA ARG A 305 -9.18 24.55 8.89
C ARG A 305 -7.93 25.28 8.39
N LYS A 306 -7.36 24.84 7.27
CA LYS A 306 -6.23 25.52 6.60
C LYS A 306 -6.67 26.68 5.69
N LYS A 307 -7.96 27.05 5.66
CA LYS A 307 -8.55 28.11 4.82
C LYS A 307 -8.36 27.90 3.31
N MET A 308 -8.22 26.65 2.88
CA MET A 308 -8.09 26.23 1.48
C MET A 308 -9.48 25.95 0.88
N ILE A 309 -10.28 27.00 0.68
CA ILE A 309 -11.71 26.87 0.35
C ILE A 309 -11.93 26.25 -1.03
N VAL A 310 -11.06 26.52 -2.01
CA VAL A 310 -11.17 25.95 -3.37
C VAL A 310 -11.01 24.43 -3.34
N GLU A 311 -10.08 23.91 -2.55
CA GLU A 311 -9.86 22.48 -2.37
C GLU A 311 -10.98 21.84 -1.55
N ALA A 312 -11.44 22.52 -0.50
CA ALA A 312 -12.62 22.10 0.26
C ALA A 312 -13.85 21.94 -0.65
N ASP A 313 -14.09 22.87 -1.57
CA ASP A 313 -15.17 22.79 -2.55
C ASP A 313 -15.06 21.56 -3.45
N LYS A 314 -13.86 21.29 -4.00
CA LYS A 314 -13.62 20.10 -4.83
C LYS A 314 -13.90 18.81 -4.08
N ILE A 315 -13.42 18.70 -2.84
CA ILE A 315 -13.66 17.53 -1.99
C ILE A 315 -15.13 17.38 -1.62
N PHE A 316 -15.81 18.48 -1.32
CA PHE A 316 -17.23 18.47 -1.01
C PHE A 316 -18.07 18.01 -2.21
N ILE A 317 -17.74 18.45 -3.44
CA ILE A 317 -18.38 17.99 -4.67
C ILE A 317 -18.14 16.49 -4.90
N LEU A 318 -16.92 16.01 -4.71
CA LEU A 318 -16.63 14.57 -4.80
C LEU A 318 -17.43 13.77 -3.78
N GLY A 319 -17.50 14.23 -2.53
CA GLY A 319 -18.31 13.60 -1.50
C GLY A 319 -19.81 13.68 -1.79
N TYR A 320 -20.28 14.73 -2.46
CA TYR A 320 -21.66 14.85 -2.91
C TYR A 320 -22.00 13.79 -3.97
N VAL A 321 -21.14 13.59 -4.98
CA VAL A 321 -21.30 12.55 -6.01
C VAL A 321 -21.32 11.14 -5.40
N GLN A 322 -20.56 10.92 -4.33
CA GLN A 322 -20.55 9.66 -3.59
C GLN A 322 -21.66 9.52 -2.52
N ASP A 323 -22.67 10.41 -2.53
CA ASP A 323 -23.76 10.46 -1.55
C ASP A 323 -23.27 10.46 -0.09
N ILE A 324 -22.15 11.13 0.19
CA ILE A 324 -21.69 11.41 1.56
C ILE A 324 -22.49 12.57 2.13
N TYR A 325 -22.64 13.62 1.33
CA TYR A 325 -23.21 14.90 1.76
C TYR A 325 -24.70 15.09 1.43
N GLY A 326 -25.37 14.10 0.84
CA GLY A 326 -26.83 13.98 0.81
C GLY A 326 -27.63 15.26 0.53
N LEU A 327 -27.10 16.20 -0.27
CA LEU A 327 -27.82 17.38 -0.73
C LEU A 327 -28.80 16.91 -1.79
N GLY A 328 -29.88 16.21 -1.39
CA GLY A 328 -30.92 15.77 -2.32
C GLY A 328 -31.34 16.92 -3.25
N GLY A 329 -31.88 16.58 -4.42
CA GLY A 329 -32.48 17.59 -5.30
C GLY A 329 -33.33 18.55 -4.45
N ILE A 330 -33.12 19.85 -4.64
CA ILE A 330 -33.65 20.94 -3.78
C ILE A 330 -35.17 20.80 -3.60
N PHE A 331 -35.84 20.09 -4.52
CA PHE A 331 -37.28 19.89 -4.56
C PHE A 331 -37.63 18.41 -4.73
N ARG A 332 -38.47 17.89 -3.83
CA ARG A 332 -39.42 16.82 -4.16
C ARG A 332 -40.79 17.50 -4.28
N HIS A 333 -41.54 17.18 -5.33
CA HIS A 333 -42.83 17.83 -5.63
C HIS A 333 -43.69 18.04 -4.38
N GLY A 334 -43.97 19.30 -4.05
CA GLY A 334 -44.83 19.70 -2.91
C GLY A 334 -44.09 20.13 -1.63
N ASP A 335 -42.78 19.95 -1.52
CA ASP A 335 -42.00 20.33 -0.34
C ASP A 335 -41.10 21.57 -0.57
N PHE A 336 -40.87 22.34 0.49
CA PHE A 336 -39.93 23.47 0.54
C PHE A 336 -38.45 23.00 0.56
N PRO A 337 -37.46 23.83 0.19
CA PRO A 337 -36.06 23.43 0.10
C PRO A 337 -35.53 22.74 1.36
N GLN A 338 -34.83 21.61 1.19
CA GLN A 338 -34.36 20.80 2.31
C GLN A 338 -32.91 20.35 2.15
N ILE A 339 -32.13 20.46 3.24
CA ILE A 339 -30.80 19.84 3.38
C ILE A 339 -30.89 18.64 4.33
N THR A 340 -30.23 17.54 3.99
CA THR A 340 -30.08 16.40 4.91
C THR A 340 -28.72 16.45 5.59
N VAL A 341 -28.71 16.48 6.91
CA VAL A 341 -27.52 16.38 7.76
C VAL A 341 -27.48 14.99 8.40
N ARG A 342 -26.32 14.32 8.35
CA ARG A 342 -26.15 13.01 8.99
C ARG A 342 -25.66 13.18 10.43
N THR A 343 -26.08 12.27 11.31
CA THR A 343 -25.66 12.25 12.73
C THR A 343 -24.14 12.17 12.90
N SER A 344 -23.45 11.57 11.93
CA SER A 344 -22.01 11.39 11.92
C SER A 344 -21.21 12.64 11.53
N TRP A 345 -21.83 13.73 11.08
CA TRP A 345 -21.13 14.94 10.64
C TRP A 345 -20.64 15.81 11.81
N THR A 346 -19.45 16.40 11.64
CA THR A 346 -18.87 17.40 12.55
C THR A 346 -19.52 18.78 12.34
N GLU A 347 -19.26 19.73 13.24
CA GLU A 347 -19.76 21.10 13.09
C GLU A 347 -19.22 21.77 11.83
N GLU A 348 -17.94 21.55 11.49
CA GLU A 348 -17.33 22.10 10.28
C GLU A 348 -18.00 21.58 9.01
N GLU A 349 -18.31 20.27 8.96
CA GLU A 349 -19.03 19.67 7.84
C GLU A 349 -20.43 20.25 7.70
N ILE A 350 -21.16 20.38 8.82
CA ILE A 350 -22.52 20.94 8.84
C ILE A 350 -22.49 22.40 8.36
N LYS A 351 -21.57 23.20 8.89
CA LYS A 351 -21.40 24.61 8.51
C LYS A 351 -21.13 24.75 7.02
N PHE A 352 -20.18 23.98 6.52
CA PHE A 352 -19.81 24.02 5.10
C PHE A 352 -20.97 23.58 4.20
N ALA A 353 -21.65 22.49 4.56
CA ALA A 353 -22.79 21.99 3.79
C ALA A 353 -23.96 23.00 3.75
N ILE A 354 -24.26 23.66 4.87
CA ILE A 354 -25.29 24.72 4.94
C ILE A 354 -24.92 25.90 4.04
N LEU A 355 -23.68 26.39 4.10
CA LEU A 355 -23.19 27.46 3.23
C LEU A 355 -23.32 27.10 1.75
N LYS A 356 -22.91 25.88 1.36
CA LYS A 356 -23.03 25.40 -0.03
C LYS A 356 -24.46 25.18 -0.48
N PHE A 357 -25.34 24.78 0.41
CA PHE A 357 -26.76 24.69 0.13
C PHE A 357 -27.34 26.09 -0.17
N PHE A 358 -27.02 27.09 0.66
CA PHE A 358 -27.45 28.46 0.44
C PHE A 358 -26.89 29.07 -0.86
N GLU A 359 -25.63 28.81 -1.19
CA GLU A 359 -25.04 29.23 -2.48
C GLU A 359 -25.79 28.64 -3.68
N LYS A 360 -26.11 27.34 -3.65
CA LYS A 360 -26.88 26.68 -4.72
C LYS A 360 -28.30 27.20 -4.83
N LEU A 361 -28.98 27.35 -3.68
CA LEU A 361 -30.30 27.96 -3.63
C LEU A 361 -30.24 29.38 -4.20
N ALA A 362 -29.16 30.12 -3.92
CA ALA A 362 -28.97 31.47 -4.42
C ALA A 362 -28.91 31.54 -5.95
N ALA A 363 -28.10 30.67 -6.56
CA ALA A 363 -28.02 30.56 -8.01
C ALA A 363 -29.37 30.18 -8.64
N PHE A 364 -30.08 29.20 -8.04
CA PHE A 364 -31.38 28.76 -8.53
C PHE A 364 -32.44 29.89 -8.53
N VAL A 365 -32.50 30.69 -7.46
CA VAL A 365 -33.48 31.79 -7.40
C VAL A 365 -33.19 32.87 -8.45
N LYS A 366 -31.92 33.12 -8.79
CA LYS A 366 -31.57 34.05 -9.87
C LYS A 366 -32.12 33.60 -11.23
N GLU A 367 -32.23 32.29 -11.47
CA GLU A 367 -32.65 31.75 -12.76
C GLU A 367 -34.18 31.69 -12.92
N LYS A 368 -34.94 31.72 -11.82
CA LYS A 368 -36.41 31.64 -11.83
C LYS A 368 -37.07 33.03 -11.96
N PRO A 369 -37.95 33.26 -12.95
CA PRO A 369 -38.58 34.56 -13.16
C PRO A 369 -39.92 34.75 -12.41
N GLU A 370 -40.54 33.70 -11.88
CA GLU A 370 -41.89 33.77 -11.30
C GLU A 370 -41.88 33.94 -9.78
N LYS A 371 -42.70 34.88 -9.28
CA LYS A 371 -42.76 35.25 -7.86
C LYS A 371 -43.27 34.13 -6.96
N GLU A 372 -44.27 33.37 -7.40
CA GLU A 372 -44.86 32.27 -6.61
C GLU A 372 -43.83 31.17 -6.31
N ASP A 373 -42.93 30.91 -7.25
CA ASP A 373 -41.83 29.96 -7.06
C ASP A 373 -40.84 30.39 -5.96
N VAL A 374 -40.64 31.70 -5.78
CA VAL A 374 -39.67 32.26 -4.82
C VAL A 374 -40.21 32.22 -3.39
N ASP A 375 -41.51 32.43 -3.21
CA ASP A 375 -42.15 32.48 -1.89
C ASP A 375 -42.01 31.14 -1.12
N HIS A 376 -42.04 30.01 -1.83
CA HIS A 376 -41.83 28.68 -1.26
C HIS A 376 -40.37 28.41 -0.82
N LEU A 377 -39.41 29.24 -1.24
CA LEU A 377 -37.97 29.03 -0.98
C LEU A 377 -37.50 29.60 0.36
N PHE A 378 -38.29 30.48 0.98
CA PHE A 378 -37.91 31.11 2.25
C PHE A 378 -38.06 30.15 3.45
N SER A 379 -38.87 29.10 3.32
CA SER A 379 -38.90 28.03 4.32
C SER A 379 -37.84 26.99 4.01
N ILE A 380 -36.87 26.79 4.91
CA ILE A 380 -35.81 25.79 4.71
C ILE A 380 -35.88 24.71 5.80
N GLY A 381 -35.83 23.45 5.37
CA GLY A 381 -35.79 22.29 6.24
C GLY A 381 -34.37 21.74 6.40
N ILE A 382 -34.01 21.36 7.63
CA ILE A 382 -32.83 20.53 7.90
C ILE A 382 -33.31 19.19 8.41
N GLN A 383 -33.18 18.15 7.60
CA GLN A 383 -33.48 16.77 7.97
C GLN A 383 -32.27 16.13 8.65
N VAL A 384 -32.48 15.47 9.78
CA VAL A 384 -31.45 14.66 10.42
C VAL A 384 -31.65 13.18 10.04
N LYS A 385 -30.64 12.57 9.45
CA LYS A 385 -30.60 11.12 9.19
C LYS A 385 -29.54 10.44 10.04
N SER A 386 -29.81 9.20 10.44
CA SER A 386 -28.78 8.35 11.02
C SER A 386 -27.72 8.10 9.97
N GLY A 387 -26.47 8.30 10.35
CA GLY A 387 -25.31 7.92 9.56
C GLY A 387 -24.26 7.40 10.51
N ASP A 388 -23.70 6.25 10.17
CA ASP A 388 -22.56 5.67 10.88
C ASP A 388 -21.26 6.22 10.30
N ILE A 389 -20.25 6.35 11.15
CA ILE A 389 -18.87 6.50 10.69
C ILE A 389 -18.36 5.09 10.46
N ALA A 390 -18.25 4.67 9.19
CA ALA A 390 -17.53 3.43 8.89
C ALA A 390 -16.07 3.59 9.34
N ALA A 391 -15.57 2.68 10.19
CA ALA A 391 -14.17 2.65 10.61
C ALA A 391 -13.26 2.42 9.38
N PRO A 392 -12.08 3.08 9.27
CA PRO A 392 -11.17 3.50 10.35
C PRO A 392 -11.28 4.98 10.82
N ILE A 393 -10.64 5.29 11.95
CA ILE A 393 -10.69 6.62 12.62
C ILE A 393 -9.76 7.62 11.93
N VAL A 394 -10.33 8.74 11.47
CA VAL A 394 -9.61 9.95 11.08
C VAL A 394 -9.79 10.98 12.21
N ASN A 395 -8.69 11.48 12.79
CA ASN A 395 -8.68 12.45 13.89
C ASN A 395 -9.42 13.75 13.55
N TYR A 396 -9.45 14.13 12.28
CA TYR A 396 -10.21 15.29 11.81
C TYR A 396 -11.73 15.09 11.94
N LEU A 397 -12.22 13.84 12.02
CA LEU A 397 -13.64 13.50 12.20
C LEU A 397 -14.07 13.42 13.67
N LYS A 398 -13.26 13.90 14.62
CA LYS A 398 -13.58 13.83 16.05
C LYS A 398 -14.90 14.55 16.33
N LEU A 399 -15.96 13.77 16.55
CA LEU A 399 -17.22 14.25 17.06
C LEU A 399 -17.08 14.54 18.55
N ASN A 400 -17.56 15.71 18.99
CA ASN A 400 -17.75 15.98 20.41
C ASN A 400 -18.79 14.99 20.96
N LYS A 401 -18.33 13.97 21.71
CA LYS A 401 -19.17 12.87 22.22
C LYS A 401 -20.28 13.34 23.14
N TYR A 402 -20.10 14.50 23.77
CA TYR A 402 -21.07 15.09 24.69
C TYR A 402 -22.12 15.93 23.97
N GLU A 403 -21.90 16.20 22.68
CA GLU A 403 -22.76 17.08 21.90
C GLU A 403 -23.61 16.28 20.92
N GLY A 404 -24.92 16.32 21.13
CA GLY A 404 -25.87 15.72 20.20
C GLY A 404 -25.87 16.46 18.86
N ILE A 405 -26.20 15.76 17.77
CA ILE A 405 -26.30 16.37 16.42
C ILE A 405 -27.20 17.62 16.40
N LYS A 406 -28.23 17.65 17.24
CA LYS A 406 -29.12 18.79 17.36
C LYS A 406 -28.38 20.04 17.84
N GLN A 407 -27.56 19.88 18.88
CA GLN A 407 -26.78 20.97 19.44
C GLN A 407 -25.74 21.47 18.44
N ARG A 408 -25.06 20.57 17.73
CA ARG A 408 -24.13 20.93 16.64
C ARG A 408 -24.80 21.80 15.57
N ILE A 409 -25.99 21.41 15.09
CA ILE A 409 -26.75 22.20 14.11
C ILE A 409 -27.10 23.58 14.71
N CYS A 410 -27.59 23.63 15.95
CA CYS A 410 -27.91 24.88 16.62
C CYS A 410 -26.71 25.81 16.76
N ASN A 411 -25.55 25.28 17.14
CA ASN A 411 -24.31 26.04 17.28
C ASN A 411 -23.89 26.62 15.94
N VAL A 412 -23.85 25.79 14.90
CA VAL A 412 -23.50 26.23 13.54
C VAL A 412 -24.44 27.34 13.06
N LEU A 413 -25.74 27.20 13.24
CA LEU A 413 -26.70 28.24 12.84
C LEU A 413 -26.45 29.55 13.59
N LYS A 414 -26.20 29.49 14.90
CA LYS A 414 -25.88 30.66 15.73
C LYS A 414 -24.52 31.27 15.41
N GLU A 415 -23.56 30.46 14.98
CA GLU A 415 -22.23 30.93 14.57
C GLU A 415 -22.31 31.65 13.23
N LEU A 416 -23.12 31.14 12.30
CA LEU A 416 -23.39 31.79 11.02
C LEU A 416 -24.14 33.12 11.21
N ASP A 417 -25.09 33.15 12.15
CA ASP A 417 -25.78 34.37 12.55
C ASP A 417 -26.31 34.24 14.00
N PRO A 418 -25.86 35.07 14.95
CA PRO A 418 -26.33 35.04 16.33
C PRO A 418 -27.84 35.24 16.49
N ASN A 419 -28.48 35.88 15.51
CA ASN A 419 -29.92 36.13 15.48
C ASN A 419 -30.72 34.98 14.85
N ALA A 420 -30.06 33.89 14.46
CA ALA A 420 -30.71 32.73 13.85
C ALA A 420 -31.87 32.19 14.70
N GLN A 421 -33.07 32.23 14.11
CA GLN A 421 -34.27 31.65 14.71
C GLN A 421 -34.69 30.39 13.97
N PHE A 422 -34.91 29.31 14.71
CA PHE A 422 -35.32 28.03 14.17
C PHE A 422 -36.26 27.33 15.13
N SER A 423 -37.21 26.57 14.59
CA SER A 423 -38.09 25.72 15.37
C SER A 423 -37.65 24.28 15.29
N THR A 424 -37.69 23.60 16.44
CA THR A 424 -37.55 22.16 16.50
C THR A 424 -38.94 21.55 16.58
N SER A 425 -39.29 20.72 15.60
CA SER A 425 -40.54 19.96 15.64
C SER A 425 -40.33 18.62 16.38
N ARG A 426 -41.42 17.96 16.79
CA ARG A 426 -41.37 16.57 17.26
C ARG A 426 -40.79 15.70 16.13
N GLY A 427 -39.52 15.30 16.25
CA GLY A 427 -38.84 14.47 15.25
C GLY A 427 -37.39 14.87 15.00
N ARG A 428 -36.92 14.53 13.79
CA ARG A 428 -35.54 14.72 13.29
C ARG A 428 -35.42 15.94 12.34
N ASN A 429 -36.35 16.90 12.40
CA ASN A 429 -36.41 18.02 11.46
C ASN A 429 -36.25 19.38 12.17
N PHE A 430 -35.39 20.24 11.63
CA PHE A 430 -35.35 21.68 11.96
C PHE A 430 -36.00 22.46 10.83
N ARG A 431 -36.75 23.51 11.18
CA ARG A 431 -37.25 24.48 10.21
C ARG A 431 -36.67 25.83 10.56
N LEU A 432 -35.97 26.42 9.60
CA LEU A 432 -35.48 27.79 9.69
C LEU A 432 -36.66 28.75 9.52
N LYS A 433 -36.72 29.81 10.33
CA LYS A 433 -37.72 30.86 10.11
C LYS A 433 -37.40 31.60 8.81
N SER A 434 -38.44 31.90 8.05
CA SER A 434 -38.36 32.53 6.74
C SER A 434 -37.66 33.87 6.74
N GLU A 435 -37.90 34.68 7.78
CA GLU A 435 -37.25 35.98 8.00
C GLU A 435 -35.74 35.82 8.10
N TRP A 436 -35.28 34.85 8.90
CA TRP A 436 -33.85 34.62 9.09
C TRP A 436 -33.20 34.07 7.81
N ALA A 437 -33.83 33.07 7.19
CA ALA A 437 -33.33 32.51 5.94
C ALA A 437 -33.24 33.60 4.85
N TYR A 438 -34.23 34.49 4.79
CA TYR A 438 -34.25 35.65 3.91
C TYR A 438 -33.11 36.62 4.24
N GLU A 439 -32.98 37.07 5.49
CA GLU A 439 -31.96 38.05 5.90
C GLU A 439 -30.55 37.52 5.68
N PHE A 440 -30.28 36.27 6.07
CA PHE A 440 -29.01 35.61 5.84
C PHE A 440 -28.68 35.55 4.34
N TRP A 441 -29.65 35.14 3.52
CA TRP A 441 -29.51 35.04 2.08
C TRP A 441 -29.31 36.42 1.42
N PHE A 442 -30.07 37.42 1.87
CA PHE A 442 -30.02 38.80 1.41
C PHE A 442 -28.66 39.44 1.73
N GLN A 443 -28.21 39.33 2.97
CA GLN A 443 -26.97 39.96 3.42
C GLN A 443 -25.74 39.34 2.76
N ASN A 444 -25.68 38.01 2.69
CA ASN A 444 -24.47 37.30 2.28
C ASN A 444 -24.36 37.04 0.77
N TYR A 445 -25.48 36.98 0.05
CA TYR A 445 -25.48 36.57 -1.36
C TYR A 445 -26.16 37.57 -2.29
N PHE A 446 -27.19 38.29 -1.84
CA PHE A 446 -27.92 39.24 -2.68
C PHE A 446 -27.19 40.59 -2.84
N ASN A 447 -26.52 41.09 -1.79
CA ASN A 447 -25.74 42.33 -1.87
C ASN A 447 -24.52 42.23 -2.81
N SER A 448 -24.12 41.00 -3.18
CA SER A 448 -23.07 40.75 -4.17
C SER A 448 -23.52 40.93 -5.64
N LEU A 449 -24.83 41.11 -5.88
CA LEU A 449 -25.39 41.31 -7.22
C LEU A 449 -25.31 42.77 -7.69
N PRO A 450 -25.23 43.04 -9.01
CA PRO A 450 -25.44 44.38 -9.57
C PRO A 450 -26.80 44.96 -9.14
N ALA A 451 -26.87 46.27 -8.87
CA ALA A 451 -28.07 46.94 -8.31
C ALA A 451 -29.34 46.74 -9.17
N ASP A 452 -29.15 46.58 -10.47
CA ASP A 452 -30.19 46.53 -11.49
C ASP A 452 -30.91 45.16 -11.48
N GLU A 453 -30.21 44.09 -11.10
CA GLU A 453 -30.77 42.74 -10.90
C GLU A 453 -31.50 42.60 -9.55
N ARG A 454 -31.15 43.44 -8.57
CA ARG A 454 -31.75 43.40 -7.23
C ARG A 454 -33.21 43.84 -7.24
N LEU A 455 -33.54 44.90 -7.98
CA LEU A 455 -34.87 45.52 -7.97
C LEU A 455 -35.93 44.77 -8.78
N SER A 456 -35.52 43.92 -9.73
CA SER A 456 -36.45 43.21 -10.64
C SER A 456 -36.88 41.82 -10.15
N ARG A 457 -36.15 41.21 -9.21
CA ARG A 457 -36.35 39.80 -8.79
C ARG A 457 -36.89 39.59 -7.38
N PHE A 458 -36.86 40.60 -6.51
CA PHE A 458 -37.18 40.45 -5.09
C PHE A 458 -38.14 41.52 -4.57
N LEU A 459 -39.42 41.37 -4.92
CA LEU A 459 -40.48 42.04 -4.17
C LEU A 459 -40.74 41.22 -2.90
N ILE A 460 -40.20 41.71 -1.77
CA ILE A 460 -40.50 41.22 -0.42
C ILE A 460 -41.99 40.87 -0.33
N PRO A 461 -42.35 39.60 -0.07
CA PRO A 461 -43.75 39.24 0.11
C PRO A 461 -44.25 39.99 1.34
N LYS A 462 -45.25 40.84 1.18
CA LYS A 462 -45.91 41.57 2.28
C LYS A 462 -46.57 40.66 3.32
N LYS A 463 -46.53 39.34 3.14
CA LYS A 463 -47.09 38.33 4.04
C LYS A 463 -46.08 37.20 4.25
N ILE A 464 -45.19 37.36 5.21
CA ILE A 464 -44.70 36.19 5.94
C ILE A 464 -45.84 35.80 6.89
N CYS A 465 -46.70 34.91 6.42
CA CYS A 465 -47.71 34.29 7.29
C CYS A 465 -46.98 33.30 8.19
N MET A 466 -46.86 33.65 9.47
CA MET A 466 -46.56 32.69 10.52
C MET A 466 -47.66 31.63 10.55
N ASP A 467 -47.38 30.46 10.00
CA ASP A 467 -48.20 29.28 10.22
C ASP A 467 -47.94 28.82 11.66
N TYR A 468 -48.72 29.36 12.60
CA TYR A 468 -48.80 28.81 13.95
C TYR A 468 -49.38 27.41 13.78
N GLY A 469 -48.57 26.40 14.08
CA GLY A 469 -49.02 25.03 14.18
C GLY A 469 -50.13 24.91 15.21
N GLN A 470 -51.38 25.04 14.76
CA GLN A 470 -52.54 24.46 15.37
C GLN A 470 -53.17 23.58 14.31
N LYS A 471 -52.91 22.27 14.42
CA LYS A 471 -53.88 21.30 13.94
C LYS A 471 -55.13 21.54 14.78
N GLU A 472 -56.15 22.12 14.16
CA GLU A 472 -57.53 21.89 14.56
C GLU A 472 -57.73 20.37 14.60
N CYS A 473 -57.80 19.82 15.82
CA CYS A 473 -58.66 18.67 16.05
C CYS A 473 -60.07 19.24 16.23
N PHE A 474 -61.04 18.64 15.56
CA PHE A 474 -62.47 18.83 15.78
C PHE A 474 -62.85 18.86 17.26
#